data_AF-A0A0R3WN77-F1
#
_entry.id   AF-A0A0R3WN77-F1
#
_cell.length_a   1.000
_cell.length_b   1.000
_cell.length_c   1.000
_cell.angle_alpha   90.00
_cell.angle_beta   90.00
_cell.angle_gamma   90.00
#
_symmetry.space_group_name_H-M   'P 1'
#
loop_
_entity.id
_entity.type
_entity.pdbx_description
1 polymer ?
#
loop_
_entity_poly.entity_id
_entity_poly.type
_entity_poly.pdbx_seq_one_letter_code
_entity_poly.pdbx_strand_id
1 'polypeptide(L)'
;MAVNFTDPPCSTNKSVLPLHRLLIRYHFHLLLKFSSSRRLPIYPIPKALMLKKSWSGIVSSANETLSNILVRHGINLDYVSERIDDLLNASKAIEKRYDKLGNRESSCYPVYNDILSRLSKQFITYENAAMPRHLLVDSSYTSTHYDSYFPKIRSLLQKLSESVDAESLTVAKDLKTELSALVTAFTAASNLLRGGLFGSLNLVNAFICARSN
;
A
#
# COMPACT_ATOMS: atom_id res chain seq x y z
N MET A 1 23.79 -5.49 5.76
CA MET A 1 24.71 -5.13 4.65
C MET A 1 24.28 -3.78 4.07
N ALA A 2 24.79 -2.68 4.63
CA ALA A 2 24.55 -1.32 4.17
C ALA A 2 25.82 -0.46 4.36
N VAL A 3 27.00 -1.06 4.12
CA VAL A 3 28.30 -0.39 4.32
C VAL A 3 28.81 0.28 3.03
N ASN A 4 28.09 0.16 1.91
CA ASN A 4 28.51 0.71 0.61
C ASN A 4 27.66 1.90 0.12
N PHE A 5 26.96 2.60 1.02
CA PHE A 5 26.23 3.84 0.71
C PHE A 5 26.84 5.07 1.41
N THR A 6 28.02 4.94 2.00
CA THR A 6 28.80 6.09 2.47
C THR A 6 29.63 6.61 1.30
N ASP A 7 29.49 7.89 0.98
CA ASP A 7 30.37 8.61 0.05
C ASP A 7 31.84 8.20 0.26
N PRO A 8 32.65 8.04 -0.81
CA PRO A 8 34.10 8.09 -0.60
C PRO A 8 34.45 9.44 0.05
N PRO A 9 35.46 9.51 0.92
CA PRO A 9 35.81 10.73 1.64
C PRO A 9 35.96 11.88 0.63
N CYS A 10 35.24 12.98 0.88
CA CYS A 10 35.30 14.19 0.07
C CYS A 10 36.75 14.51 -0.28
N SER A 11 37.07 14.54 -1.57
CA SER A 11 38.41 14.96 -1.98
C SER A 11 38.59 16.41 -1.55
N THR A 12 39.69 16.67 -0.87
CA THR A 12 40.15 18.00 -0.44
C THR A 12 40.38 18.97 -1.60
N ASN A 13 40.26 18.50 -2.85
CA ASN A 13 40.54 19.22 -4.08
C ASN A 13 39.27 19.64 -4.84
N LYS A 14 38.37 20.44 -4.23
CA LYS A 14 37.22 21.10 -4.92
C LYS A 14 36.49 20.24 -5.98
N SER A 15 36.46 18.92 -5.80
CA SER A 15 36.11 18.00 -6.87
C SER A 15 34.66 17.58 -6.74
N VAL A 16 33.95 17.71 -7.85
CA VAL A 16 32.65 17.12 -8.18
C VAL A 16 32.17 16.05 -7.18
N LEU A 17 31.02 16.28 -6.56
CA LEU A 17 30.30 15.33 -5.69
C LEU A 17 29.36 14.45 -6.54
N PRO A 18 29.79 13.29 -7.08
CA PRO A 18 29.01 12.53 -8.05
C PRO A 18 27.71 11.95 -7.46
N LEU A 19 27.74 11.46 -6.22
CA LEU A 19 26.54 10.94 -5.55
C LEU A 19 25.52 12.04 -5.31
N HIS A 20 25.95 13.20 -4.81
CA HIS A 20 25.08 14.36 -4.62
C HIS A 20 24.47 14.81 -5.95
N ARG A 21 25.26 14.87 -7.03
CA ARG A 21 24.75 15.16 -8.39
C ARG A 21 23.73 14.13 -8.85
N LEU A 22 23.96 12.84 -8.60
CA LEU A 22 23.02 11.77 -8.92
C LEU A 22 21.71 11.93 -8.13
N LEU A 23 21.79 12.13 -6.82
CA LEU A 23 20.63 12.33 -5.95
C LEU A 23 19.83 13.56 -6.37
N ILE A 24 20.49 14.70 -6.61
CA ILE A 24 19.82 15.92 -7.08
C ILE A 24 19.11 15.66 -8.42
N ARG A 25 19.79 15.04 -9.39
CA ARG A 25 19.19 14.70 -10.69
C ARG A 25 17.98 13.77 -10.52
N TYR A 26 18.08 12.79 -9.64
CA TYR A 26 17.00 11.86 -9.35
C TYR A 26 15.79 12.57 -8.73
N HIS A 27 15.99 13.37 -7.68
CA HIS A 27 14.91 14.13 -7.04
C HIS A 27 14.27 15.11 -8.03
N PHE A 28 15.07 15.83 -8.81
CA PHE A 28 14.57 16.76 -9.83
C PHE A 28 13.78 16.03 -10.93
N HIS A 29 14.25 14.87 -11.39
CA HIS A 29 13.53 14.05 -12.36
C HIS A 29 12.20 13.54 -11.80
N LEU A 30 12.16 13.13 -10.53
CA LEU A 30 10.91 12.75 -9.86
C LEU A 30 9.95 13.94 -9.77
N LEU A 31 10.42 15.10 -9.32
CA LEU A 31 9.61 16.33 -9.23
C LEU A 31 8.99 16.67 -10.59
N LEU A 32 9.82 16.71 -11.65
CA LEU A 32 9.35 16.95 -13.03
C LEU A 32 8.33 15.91 -13.48
N LYS A 33 8.55 14.63 -13.18
CA LYS A 33 7.58 13.58 -13.52
C LYS A 33 6.25 13.79 -12.80
N PHE A 34 6.26 14.13 -11.51
CA PHE A 34 5.02 14.34 -10.76
C PHE A 34 4.31 15.64 -11.15
N SER A 35 5.04 16.71 -11.50
CA SER A 35 4.46 18.00 -11.86
C SER A 35 3.96 18.07 -13.31
N SER A 36 4.63 17.37 -14.23
CA SER A 36 4.48 17.63 -15.67
C SER A 36 3.97 16.43 -16.46
N SER A 37 3.85 15.25 -15.85
CA SER A 37 3.29 14.09 -16.53
C SER A 37 1.77 14.17 -16.57
N ARG A 38 1.20 14.04 -17.78
CA ARG A 38 -0.26 13.96 -17.98
C ARG A 38 -0.89 12.82 -17.16
N ARG A 39 -0.17 11.70 -17.05
CA ARG A 39 -0.46 10.59 -16.13
C ARG A 39 0.47 10.67 -14.93
N LEU A 40 -0.09 10.70 -13.73
CA LEU A 40 0.69 10.59 -12.51
C LEU A 40 1.48 9.28 -12.51
N PRO A 41 2.78 9.30 -12.16
CA PRO A 41 3.64 8.12 -12.15
C PRO A 41 3.37 7.24 -10.90
N ILE A 42 2.10 6.93 -10.63
CA ILE A 42 1.62 6.07 -9.55
C ILE A 42 1.14 4.77 -10.19
N TYR A 43 1.80 3.67 -9.86
CA TYR A 43 1.53 2.34 -10.42
C TYR A 43 1.02 1.41 -9.31
N PRO A 44 -0.31 1.22 -9.17
CA PRO A 44 -0.87 0.39 -8.11
C PRO A 44 -0.59 -1.11 -8.27
N ILE A 45 -0.36 -1.63 -9.48
CA ILE A 45 -0.10 -3.07 -9.69
C ILE A 45 1.17 -3.55 -8.94
N PRO A 46 2.36 -2.94 -9.13
CA PRO A 46 3.55 -3.33 -8.37
C PRO A 46 3.34 -3.29 -6.85
N LYS A 47 2.59 -2.29 -6.36
CA LYS A 47 2.28 -2.15 -4.93
C LYS A 47 1.41 -3.30 -4.44
N ALA A 48 0.32 -3.62 -5.15
CA ALA A 48 -0.57 -4.72 -4.79
C ALA A 48 0.15 -6.08 -4.80
N LEU A 49 1.05 -6.32 -5.78
CA LEU A 49 1.88 -7.52 -5.82
C LEU A 49 2.82 -7.62 -4.61
N MET A 50 3.46 -6.52 -4.21
CA MET A 50 4.32 -6.52 -3.01
C MET A 50 3.52 -6.76 -1.73
N LEU A 51 2.32 -6.18 -1.61
CA LEU A 51 1.44 -6.43 -0.46
C LEU A 51 0.98 -7.89 -0.42
N LYS A 52 0.61 -8.47 -1.56
CA LYS A 52 0.24 -9.89 -1.67
C LYS A 52 1.39 -10.80 -1.23
N LYS A 53 2.59 -10.55 -1.74
CA LYS A 53 3.78 -11.31 -1.37
C LYS A 53 4.00 -11.20 0.15
N SER A 54 4.02 -9.99 0.70
CA SER A 54 4.29 -9.77 2.14
C SER A 54 3.25 -10.45 3.02
N TRP A 55 1.97 -10.35 2.64
CA TRP A 55 0.88 -11.04 3.31
C TRP A 55 1.03 -12.56 3.26
N SER A 56 1.38 -13.14 2.11
CA SER A 56 1.61 -14.59 2.02
C SER A 56 2.70 -15.08 2.97
N GLY A 57 3.77 -14.30 3.16
CA GLY A 57 4.80 -14.63 4.16
C GLY A 57 4.27 -14.61 5.59
N ILE A 58 3.37 -13.68 5.91
CA ILE A 58 2.70 -13.62 7.23
C ILE A 58 1.82 -14.84 7.44
N VAL A 59 1.00 -15.21 6.44
CA VAL A 59 0.11 -16.37 6.53
C VAL A 59 0.90 -17.67 6.69
N SER A 60 1.98 -17.86 5.91
CA SER A 60 2.85 -19.02 6.05
C SER A 60 3.45 -19.12 7.46
N SER A 61 4.02 -18.01 7.97
CA SER A 61 4.60 -17.98 9.32
C SER A 61 3.56 -18.19 10.43
N ALA A 62 2.36 -17.63 10.29
CA ALA A 62 1.28 -17.82 11.25
C ALA A 62 0.78 -19.28 11.26
N ASN A 63 0.69 -19.93 10.10
CA ASN A 63 0.28 -21.33 10.03
C ASN A 63 1.31 -22.29 10.66
N GLU A 64 2.60 -21.96 10.55
CA GLU A 64 3.69 -22.73 11.17
C GLU A 64 3.73 -22.57 12.70
N THR A 65 3.50 -21.35 13.21
CA THR A 65 3.66 -21.02 14.64
C THR A 65 2.37 -21.14 15.45
N LEU A 66 1.22 -20.84 14.84
CA LEU A 66 -0.11 -20.80 15.46
C LEU A 66 -1.04 -21.80 14.78
N SER A 67 -0.71 -23.09 14.91
CA SER A 67 -1.57 -24.16 14.39
C SER A 67 -3.02 -24.03 14.91
N ASN A 68 -3.99 -24.08 13.99
CA ASN A 68 -5.42 -23.93 14.26
C ASN A 68 -5.86 -22.54 14.79
N ILE A 69 -5.17 -21.45 14.42
CA ILE A 69 -5.56 -20.08 14.80
C ILE A 69 -7.05 -19.75 14.53
N LEU A 70 -7.60 -20.29 13.44
CA LEU A 70 -9.02 -20.16 13.11
C LEU A 70 -9.92 -20.81 14.16
N VAL A 71 -9.64 -22.06 14.53
CA VAL A 71 -10.48 -22.81 15.46
C VAL A 71 -10.33 -22.28 16.89
N ARG A 72 -9.09 -21.98 17.30
CA ARG A 72 -8.79 -21.54 18.67
C ARG A 72 -9.18 -20.10 18.95
N HIS A 73 -8.96 -19.20 18.00
CA HIS A 73 -9.16 -17.77 18.21
C HIS A 73 -10.24 -17.16 17.31
N GLY A 74 -10.82 -17.91 16.39
CA GLY A 74 -11.79 -17.39 15.42
C GLY A 74 -11.17 -16.36 14.48
N ILE A 75 -9.90 -16.54 14.12
CA ILE A 75 -9.14 -15.62 13.26
C ILE A 75 -8.94 -16.27 11.89
N ASN A 76 -9.61 -15.73 10.88
CA ASN A 76 -9.45 -16.15 9.49
C ASN A 76 -8.61 -15.12 8.72
N LEU A 77 -7.37 -15.49 8.38
CA LEU A 77 -6.46 -14.64 7.61
C LEU A 77 -6.80 -14.58 6.11
N ASP A 78 -7.61 -15.53 5.61
CA ASP A 78 -8.00 -15.59 4.20
C ASP A 78 -8.85 -14.40 3.77
N TYR A 79 -9.62 -13.81 4.69
CA TYR A 79 -10.39 -12.60 4.39
C TYR A 79 -9.51 -11.45 3.88
N VAL A 80 -8.34 -11.26 4.48
CA VAL A 80 -7.38 -10.23 4.02
C VAL A 80 -6.77 -10.64 2.68
N SER A 81 -6.43 -11.93 2.51
CA SER A 81 -5.90 -12.47 1.25
C SER A 81 -6.85 -12.16 0.08
N GLU A 82 -8.15 -12.41 0.24
CA GLU A 82 -9.17 -12.08 -0.76
C GLU A 82 -9.23 -10.58 -1.06
N ARG A 83 -9.17 -9.73 -0.03
CA ARG A 83 -9.23 -8.28 -0.23
C ARG A 83 -7.99 -7.73 -0.95
N ILE A 84 -6.82 -8.35 -0.75
CA ILE A 84 -5.60 -8.01 -1.50
C ILE A 84 -5.74 -8.41 -2.96
N ASP A 85 -6.36 -9.55 -3.25
CA ASP A 85 -6.65 -9.98 -4.63
C ASP A 85 -7.67 -9.06 -5.31
N ASP A 86 -8.68 -8.61 -4.59
CA ASP A 86 -9.61 -7.57 -5.05
C ASP A 86 -8.87 -6.28 -5.44
N LEU A 87 -7.92 -5.84 -4.60
CA LEU A 87 -7.09 -4.67 -4.87
C LEU A 87 -6.23 -4.88 -6.11
N LEU A 88 -5.58 -6.03 -6.24
CA LEU A 88 -4.75 -6.35 -7.40
C LEU A 88 -5.57 -6.35 -8.69
N ASN A 89 -6.76 -6.93 -8.67
CA ASN A 89 -7.67 -6.94 -9.82
C ASN A 89 -8.16 -5.52 -10.16
N ALA A 90 -8.51 -4.72 -9.16
CA ALA A 90 -8.87 -3.32 -9.38
C ALA A 90 -7.71 -2.49 -9.93
N SER A 91 -6.48 -2.74 -9.45
CA SER A 91 -5.24 -2.12 -9.94
C SER A 91 -4.98 -2.44 -11.41
N LYS A 92 -5.16 -3.71 -11.80
CA LYS A 92 -5.06 -4.14 -13.21
C LYS A 92 -6.12 -3.46 -14.08
N ALA A 93 -7.36 -3.36 -13.59
CA ALA A 93 -8.45 -2.75 -14.33
C ALA A 93 -8.23 -1.25 -14.58
N ILE A 94 -7.84 -0.50 -13.55
CA ILE A 94 -7.61 0.94 -13.67
C ILE A 94 -6.39 1.25 -14.54
N GLU A 95 -5.26 0.55 -14.37
CA GLU A 95 -4.08 0.80 -15.20
C GLU A 95 -4.36 0.48 -16.66
N LYS A 96 -5.01 -0.66 -16.95
CA LYS A 96 -5.43 -1.03 -18.31
C LYS A 96 -6.35 0.02 -18.93
N ARG A 97 -7.26 0.61 -18.14
CA ARG A 97 -8.15 1.65 -18.65
C ARG A 97 -7.42 2.97 -18.84
N TYR A 98 -6.51 3.30 -17.93
CA TYR A 98 -5.73 4.53 -17.97
C TYR A 98 -4.75 4.53 -19.16
N ASP A 99 -4.14 3.39 -19.49
CA ASP A 99 -3.28 3.23 -20.69
C ASP A 99 -4.05 3.40 -22.00
N LYS A 100 -5.36 3.12 -21.98
CA LYS A 100 -6.25 3.24 -23.15
C LYS A 100 -6.84 4.63 -23.33
N LEU A 101 -6.61 5.57 -22.41
CA LEU A 101 -7.07 6.94 -22.58
C LEU A 101 -6.36 7.57 -23.78
N GLY A 102 -7.09 7.76 -24.87
CA GLY A 102 -6.60 8.43 -26.06
C GLY A 102 -6.76 9.95 -26.00
N ASN A 103 -6.43 10.63 -27.10
CA ASN A 103 -6.60 12.08 -27.22
C ASN A 103 -8.07 12.54 -27.06
N ARG A 104 -9.05 11.69 -27.42
CA ARG A 104 -10.48 11.99 -27.28
C ARG A 104 -11.01 11.90 -25.84
N GLU A 105 -10.26 11.23 -24.95
CA GLU A 105 -10.60 11.09 -23.52
C GLU A 105 -9.63 11.91 -22.67
N SER A 106 -9.10 13.02 -23.21
CA SER A 106 -8.11 13.86 -22.54
C SER A 106 -8.61 14.47 -21.23
N SER A 107 -9.91 14.77 -21.18
CA SER A 107 -10.61 15.27 -20.02
C SER A 107 -10.71 14.26 -18.87
N CYS A 108 -10.47 12.95 -19.12
CA CYS A 108 -10.43 11.93 -18.06
C CYS A 108 -9.14 11.94 -17.25
N TYR A 109 -8.03 12.46 -17.77
CA TYR A 109 -6.74 12.35 -17.07
C TYR A 109 -6.76 12.92 -15.64
N PRO A 110 -7.36 14.09 -15.36
CA PRO A 110 -7.50 14.60 -14.00
C PRO A 110 -8.29 13.66 -13.07
N VAL A 111 -9.32 12.99 -13.57
CA VAL A 111 -10.16 12.06 -12.77
C VAL A 111 -9.36 10.83 -12.37
N TYR A 112 -8.62 10.22 -13.30
CA TYR A 112 -7.78 9.06 -12.99
C TYR A 112 -6.60 9.45 -12.10
N ASN A 113 -6.03 10.65 -12.29
CA ASN A 113 -5.02 11.21 -11.41
C ASN A 113 -5.55 11.40 -9.98
N ASP A 114 -6.77 11.93 -9.81
CA ASP A 114 -7.41 12.07 -8.50
C ASP A 114 -7.55 10.70 -7.80
N ILE A 115 -8.11 9.72 -8.52
CA ILE A 115 -8.28 8.35 -8.02
C ILE A 115 -6.93 7.78 -7.52
N LEU A 116 -5.87 7.88 -8.33
CA LEU A 116 -4.55 7.36 -7.95
C LEU A 116 -3.92 8.14 -6.80
N SER A 117 -4.05 9.47 -6.79
CA SER A 117 -3.47 10.33 -5.74
C SER A 117 -4.09 10.08 -4.36
N ARG A 118 -5.35 9.62 -4.33
CA ARG A 118 -6.10 9.33 -3.10
C ARG A 118 -5.94 7.89 -2.60
N LEU A 119 -5.25 7.02 -3.37
CA LEU A 119 -5.09 5.62 -3.03
C LEU A 119 -4.37 5.41 -1.69
N SER A 120 -3.27 6.13 -1.45
CA SER A 120 -2.51 6.02 -0.21
C SER A 120 -3.34 6.40 1.02
N LYS A 121 -4.24 7.39 0.87
CA LYS A 121 -5.12 7.85 1.95
C LYS A 121 -6.09 6.78 2.45
N GLN A 122 -6.41 5.77 1.62
CA GLN A 122 -7.32 4.69 2.01
C GLN A 122 -6.73 3.78 3.10
N PHE A 123 -5.42 3.86 3.32
CA PHE A 123 -4.72 3.08 4.34
C PHE A 123 -4.39 3.90 5.60
N ILE A 124 -4.96 5.10 5.75
CA ILE A 124 -4.82 5.93 6.94
C ILE A 124 -6.03 5.69 7.85
N THR A 125 -5.79 5.38 9.12
CA THR A 125 -6.83 5.19 10.14
C THR A 125 -6.62 6.11 11.34
N TYR A 126 -7.73 6.46 12.01
CA TYR A 126 -7.77 7.18 13.28
C TYR A 126 -8.11 6.25 14.46
N GLU A 127 -8.29 4.96 14.19
CA GLU A 127 -8.74 4.01 15.19
C GLU A 127 -7.69 3.85 16.31
N ASN A 128 -8.13 4.08 17.55
CA ASN A 128 -7.36 3.95 18.78
C ASN A 128 -6.09 4.81 18.87
N ALA A 129 -6.03 5.94 18.15
CA ALA A 129 -4.89 6.85 18.19
C ALA A 129 -5.30 8.32 18.17
N ALA A 130 -4.59 9.15 18.94
CA ALA A 130 -4.73 10.60 18.92
C ALA A 130 -4.25 11.22 17.59
N MET A 131 -3.44 10.48 16.81
CA MET A 131 -2.89 10.89 15.53
C MET A 131 -3.16 9.84 14.45
N PRO A 132 -3.40 10.24 13.19
CA PRO A 132 -3.61 9.32 12.09
C PRO A 132 -2.36 8.44 11.87
N ARG A 133 -2.59 7.14 11.65
CA ARG A 133 -1.51 6.18 11.34
C ARG A 133 -1.76 5.48 10.02
N HIS A 134 -0.68 5.05 9.38
CA HIS A 134 -0.77 4.23 8.16
C HIS A 134 -0.84 2.74 8.53
N LEU A 135 -1.88 2.02 8.07
CA LEU A 135 -2.11 0.60 8.40
C LEU A 135 -1.01 -0.32 7.85
N LEU A 136 -0.50 0.00 6.66
CA LEU A 136 0.48 -0.86 5.99
C LEU A 136 1.92 -0.68 6.49
N VAL A 137 2.30 0.47 7.03
CA VAL A 137 3.69 0.80 7.37
C VAL A 137 3.77 1.61 8.65
N ASP A 138 4.85 1.44 9.40
CA ASP A 138 5.13 2.17 10.63
C ASP A 138 6.58 2.68 10.58
N SER A 139 6.81 3.90 11.04
CA SER A 139 8.14 4.51 11.18
C SER A 139 9.10 3.69 12.05
N SER A 140 8.58 2.86 12.95
CA SER A 140 9.37 2.00 13.85
C SER A 140 9.91 0.73 13.19
N TYR A 141 9.40 0.32 12.02
CA TYR A 141 9.82 -0.91 11.33
C TYR A 141 10.75 -0.58 10.15
N THR A 142 12.05 -0.60 10.42
CA THR A 142 13.13 -0.26 9.47
C THR A 142 13.78 -1.48 8.79
N SER A 143 13.14 -2.66 8.83
CA SER A 143 13.59 -3.83 8.07
C SER A 143 13.25 -3.70 6.57
N THR A 144 13.71 -4.65 5.77
CA THR A 144 13.62 -4.62 4.30
C THR A 144 12.22 -4.20 3.80
N HIS A 145 12.15 -3.56 2.63
CA HIS A 145 10.90 -2.96 2.09
C HIS A 145 9.70 -3.92 1.96
N TYR A 146 9.95 -5.23 2.07
CA TYR A 146 8.98 -6.31 2.07
C TYR A 146 8.51 -6.70 3.49
N ASP A 147 9.43 -6.78 4.44
CA ASP A 147 9.16 -7.12 5.85
C ASP A 147 8.58 -5.93 6.63
N SER A 148 8.73 -4.72 6.10
CA SER A 148 8.19 -3.49 6.69
C SER A 148 6.67 -3.35 6.58
N TYR A 149 6.00 -4.22 5.82
CA TYR A 149 4.54 -4.20 5.71
C TYR A 149 3.83 -4.96 6.83
N PHE A 150 2.66 -4.44 7.21
CA PHE A 150 1.78 -4.97 8.25
C PHE A 150 2.46 -5.14 9.63
N PRO A 151 3.23 -4.14 10.10
CA PRO A 151 4.07 -4.28 11.29
C PRO A 151 3.28 -4.66 12.54
N LYS A 152 2.12 -4.02 12.74
CA LYS A 152 1.26 -4.28 13.89
C LYS A 152 0.65 -5.68 13.86
N ILE A 153 0.25 -6.19 12.69
CA ILE A 153 -0.24 -7.57 12.54
C ILE A 153 0.87 -8.56 12.89
N ARG A 154 2.09 -8.35 12.38
CA ARG A 154 3.25 -9.19 12.70
C ARG A 154 3.52 -9.22 14.20
N SER A 155 3.52 -8.05 14.85
CA SER A 155 3.70 -7.96 16.30
C SER A 155 2.60 -8.68 17.08
N LEU A 156 1.33 -8.52 16.68
CA LEU A 156 0.21 -9.16 17.35
C LEU A 156 0.20 -10.68 17.17
N LEU A 157 0.55 -11.19 15.99
CA LEU A 157 0.71 -12.62 15.75
C LEU A 157 1.86 -13.20 16.58
N GLN A 158 2.99 -12.51 16.63
CA GLN A 158 4.11 -12.94 17.48
C GLN A 158 3.70 -12.98 18.96
N LYS A 159 3.10 -11.90 19.47
CA LYS A 159 2.59 -11.86 20.86
C LYS A 159 1.59 -12.97 21.12
N LEU A 160 0.70 -13.26 20.17
CA LEU A 160 -0.28 -14.34 20.31
C LEU A 160 0.42 -15.70 20.42
N SER A 161 1.50 -15.93 19.68
CA SER A 161 2.29 -17.16 19.75
C SER A 161 3.05 -17.34 21.07
N GLU A 162 3.36 -16.25 21.75
CA GLU A 162 4.09 -16.23 23.03
C GLU A 162 3.14 -16.14 24.25
N SER A 163 1.86 -15.82 24.04
CA SER A 163 0.90 -15.54 25.12
C SER A 163 0.35 -16.78 25.82
N VAL A 164 0.10 -16.64 27.13
CA VAL A 164 -0.63 -17.63 27.95
C VAL A 164 -2.14 -17.40 27.80
N ASP A 165 -2.98 -18.42 28.04
CA ASP A 165 -4.42 -18.43 27.73
C ASP A 165 -5.19 -17.16 28.14
N ALA A 166 -4.93 -16.58 29.32
CA ALA A 166 -5.61 -15.36 29.78
C ALA A 166 -5.25 -14.10 28.95
N GLU A 167 -3.99 -13.95 28.54
CA GLU A 167 -3.52 -12.84 27.71
C GLU A 167 -3.89 -13.03 26.24
N SER A 168 -3.95 -14.28 25.80
CA SER A 168 -4.26 -14.65 24.41
C SER A 168 -5.59 -14.07 23.91
N LEU A 169 -6.60 -13.96 24.79
CA LEU A 169 -7.92 -13.42 24.44
C LEU A 169 -7.84 -11.93 24.09
N THR A 170 -7.05 -11.17 24.85
CA THR A 170 -6.87 -9.73 24.62
C THR A 170 -6.08 -9.48 23.34
N VAL A 171 -4.98 -10.21 23.12
CA VAL A 171 -4.18 -10.11 21.91
C VAL A 171 -4.99 -10.54 20.68
N ALA A 172 -5.80 -11.59 20.78
CA ALA A 172 -6.68 -12.02 19.70
C ALA A 172 -7.74 -10.97 19.36
N LYS A 173 -8.30 -10.27 20.36
CA LYS A 173 -9.24 -9.16 20.12
C LYS A 173 -8.57 -8.00 19.39
N ASP A 174 -7.37 -7.62 19.79
CA ASP A 174 -6.60 -6.56 19.14
C ASP A 174 -6.24 -6.94 17.71
N LEU A 175 -5.85 -8.20 17.48
CA LEU A 175 -5.57 -8.73 16.16
C LEU A 175 -6.82 -8.70 15.26
N LYS A 176 -7.98 -9.12 15.77
CA LYS A 176 -9.25 -9.03 15.01
C LYS A 176 -9.60 -7.60 14.63
N THR A 177 -9.41 -6.66 15.56
CA THR A 177 -9.65 -5.23 15.31
C THR A 177 -8.74 -4.72 14.18
N GLU A 178 -7.45 -5.04 14.26
CA GLU A 178 -6.48 -4.64 13.23
C GLU A 178 -6.78 -5.28 11.86
N LEU A 179 -7.16 -6.57 11.83
CA LEU A 179 -7.58 -7.25 10.61
C LEU A 179 -8.84 -6.63 10.00
N SER A 180 -9.81 -6.25 10.84
CA SER A 180 -11.02 -5.56 10.40
C SER A 180 -10.68 -4.22 9.74
N ALA A 181 -9.83 -3.40 10.38
CA ALA A 181 -9.36 -2.14 9.82
C ALA A 181 -8.66 -2.34 8.46
N LEU A 182 -7.86 -3.41 8.35
CA LEU A 182 -7.15 -3.75 7.13
C LEU A 182 -8.10 -4.17 5.99
N VAL A 183 -9.10 -5.00 6.30
CA VAL A 183 -10.16 -5.40 5.36
C VAL A 183 -10.93 -4.16 4.87
N THR A 184 -11.29 -3.24 5.77
CA THR A 184 -11.96 -1.99 5.42
C THR A 184 -11.09 -1.15 4.48
N ALA A 185 -9.80 -0.99 4.79
CA ALA A 185 -8.87 -0.21 3.97
C ALA A 185 -8.67 -0.81 2.57
N PHE A 186 -8.46 -2.13 2.46
CA PHE A 186 -8.34 -2.78 1.16
C PHE A 186 -9.64 -2.71 0.34
N THR A 187 -10.79 -2.82 1.00
CA THR A 187 -12.10 -2.68 0.35
C THR A 187 -12.29 -1.26 -0.18
N ALA A 188 -12.00 -0.24 0.64
CA ALA A 188 -12.06 1.16 0.24
C ALA A 188 -11.10 1.48 -0.92
N ALA A 189 -9.86 0.99 -0.84
CA ALA A 189 -8.87 1.12 -1.91
C ALA A 189 -9.34 0.46 -3.21
N SER A 190 -9.86 -0.76 -3.14
CA SER A 190 -10.37 -1.49 -4.31
C SER A 190 -11.56 -0.76 -4.94
N ASN A 191 -12.50 -0.28 -4.12
CA ASN A 191 -13.67 0.47 -4.59
C ASN A 191 -13.26 1.80 -5.23
N LEU A 192 -12.32 2.53 -4.63
CA LEU A 192 -11.76 3.74 -5.21
C LEU A 192 -11.20 3.48 -6.61
N LEU A 193 -10.38 2.44 -6.77
CA LEU A 193 -9.80 2.07 -8.07
C LEU A 193 -10.84 1.56 -9.09
N ARG A 194 -11.99 1.04 -8.63
CA ARG A 194 -13.11 0.64 -9.48
C ARG A 194 -13.99 1.82 -9.93
N GLY A 195 -13.72 3.04 -9.47
CA GLY A 195 -14.51 4.24 -9.82
C GLY A 195 -15.32 4.81 -8.64
N GLY A 196 -14.99 4.42 -7.41
CA GLY A 196 -15.61 4.94 -6.19
C GLY A 196 -17.11 4.66 -6.13
N LEU A 197 -17.90 5.70 -5.91
CA LEU A 197 -19.36 5.63 -5.78
C LEU A 197 -20.06 5.02 -7.02
N PHE A 198 -19.45 5.14 -8.20
CA PHE A 198 -20.02 4.58 -9.42
C PHE A 198 -19.80 3.07 -9.52
N GLY A 199 -18.86 2.50 -8.75
CA GLY A 199 -18.51 1.08 -8.82
C GLY A 199 -18.00 0.59 -10.19
N SER A 200 -17.84 1.49 -11.16
CA SER A 200 -17.44 1.18 -12.53
C SER A 200 -16.70 2.34 -13.19
N LEU A 201 -15.51 2.05 -13.72
CA LEU A 201 -14.73 3.00 -14.51
C LEU A 201 -15.46 3.41 -15.81
N ASN A 202 -16.32 2.54 -16.36
CA ASN A 202 -17.12 2.89 -17.53
C ASN A 202 -18.15 3.97 -17.20
N LEU A 203 -18.79 3.88 -16.03
CA LEU A 203 -19.73 4.89 -15.55
C LEU A 203 -19.01 6.20 -15.22
N VAL A 204 -17.83 6.14 -14.60
CA VAL A 204 -16.96 7.31 -14.39
C VAL A 204 -16.69 8.03 -15.71
N ASN A 205 -16.33 7.29 -16.77
CA ASN A 205 -16.06 7.91 -18.07
C ASN A 205 -17.33 8.50 -18.70
N ALA A 206 -18.45 7.77 -18.65
CA ALA A 206 -19.71 8.19 -19.24
C ALA A 206 -20.31 9.44 -18.57
N PHE A 207 -20.16 9.59 -17.26
CA PHE A 207 -20.82 10.67 -16.50
C PHE A 207 -19.90 11.81 -16.10
N ILE A 208 -18.63 11.52 -15.78
CA ILE A 208 -17.68 12.55 -15.31
C ILE A 208 -16.85 13.06 -16.48
N CYS A 209 -16.28 12.17 -17.30
CA CYS A 209 -15.40 12.60 -18.38
C CYS A 209 -16.13 13.14 -19.62
N ALA A 210 -17.35 12.66 -19.90
CA ALA A 210 -18.12 13.13 -21.04
C ALA A 210 -18.71 14.53 -20.84
N ARG A 211 -18.84 14.99 -19.58
CA ARG A 211 -19.40 16.29 -19.20
C ARG A 211 -18.37 17.42 -19.11
N SER A 212 -17.08 17.12 -19.26
CA SER A 212 -15.99 18.09 -19.16
C SER A 212 -15.56 18.67 -20.52
N ASN A 213 -16.44 18.61 -21.52
CA ASN A 213 -16.34 19.33 -22.80
C ASN A 213 -17.20 20.59 -22.78
#